data_AF-A0A418RF36-F1
#
_entry.id   AF-A0A418RF36-F1
#
_cell.length_a   1.000
_cell.length_b   1.000
_cell.length_c   1.000
_cell.angle_alpha   90.00
_cell.angle_beta   90.00
_cell.angle_gamma   90.00
#
_symmetry.space_group_name_H-M   'P 1'
#
loop_
_entity.id
_entity.type
_entity.pdbx_description
1 polymer ?
#
loop_
_entity_poly.entity_id
_entity_poly.type
_entity_poly.pdbx_seq_one_letter_code
_entity_poly.pdbx_strand_id
1 'polypeptide(L)'
;MTVNFNNGTVASLSNLLLSDWTDNSDALVHSYITAAGNSVGKTLTTSQLDAATTYFLTHEGVPGSGINVWQLASNPSIATIKLVNGQIIVGQDGLLNPGNYLTHLLGVTAPTNAQASEVVKVTYNGNSQYQYSFSATPTGYATADGSYNGRYQVPEPTTLLMLGLGFIGLAYWHRHNKRELALMA
;
A
#
# COMPACT_ATOMS: atom_id res chain seq x y z
N MET A 1 -13.56 4.73 0.15
CA MET A 1 -13.85 5.14 1.56
C MET A 1 -13.14 6.45 1.86
N THR A 2 -13.74 7.35 2.64
CA THR A 2 -13.09 8.61 3.07
C THR A 2 -13.11 8.68 4.60
N VAL A 3 -12.00 9.09 5.20
CA VAL A 3 -11.83 9.22 6.65
C VAL A 3 -11.39 10.63 6.98
N ASN A 4 -12.12 11.26 7.90
CA ASN A 4 -11.77 12.55 8.48
C ASN A 4 -11.09 12.30 9.83
N PHE A 5 -9.87 12.75 9.97
CA PHE A 5 -9.15 12.72 11.23
C PHE A 5 -9.42 13.99 12.05
N ASN A 6 -9.33 13.89 13.37
CA ASN A 6 -9.65 14.99 14.30
C ASN A 6 -8.77 16.25 14.12
N ASN A 7 -7.66 16.14 13.39
CA ASN A 7 -6.78 17.25 13.02
C ASN A 7 -7.21 17.97 11.72
N GLY A 8 -8.41 17.68 11.21
CA GLY A 8 -8.94 18.26 9.96
C GLY A 8 -8.37 17.62 8.69
N THR A 9 -7.56 16.57 8.80
CA THR A 9 -7.01 15.90 7.63
C THR A 9 -7.96 14.85 7.06
N VAL A 10 -8.01 14.76 5.74
CA VAL A 10 -8.84 13.81 5.01
C VAL A 10 -7.95 12.79 4.29
N ALA A 11 -8.22 11.51 4.51
CA ALA A 11 -7.67 10.43 3.72
C ALA A 11 -8.78 9.73 2.93
N SER A 12 -8.47 9.31 1.71
CA SER A 12 -9.36 8.42 0.94
C SER A 12 -8.64 7.14 0.55
N LEU A 13 -9.41 6.05 0.55
CA LEU A 13 -8.98 4.74 0.13
C LEU A 13 -9.84 4.31 -1.05
N SER A 14 -9.21 3.73 -2.06
CA SER A 14 -9.89 3.19 -3.22
C SER A 14 -9.32 1.84 -3.62
N ASN A 15 -10.17 1.05 -4.26
CA ASN A 15 -9.76 -0.12 -5.03
C ASN A 15 -8.84 0.32 -6.17
N LEU A 16 -8.05 -0.63 -6.67
CA LEU A 16 -7.18 -0.40 -7.81
C LEU A 16 -7.88 -0.75 -9.11
N LEU A 17 -7.57 0.01 -10.14
CA LEU A 17 -7.90 -0.27 -11.53
C LEU A 17 -6.70 -0.92 -12.22
N LEU A 18 -6.93 -1.58 -13.36
CA LEU A 18 -5.84 -2.09 -14.19
C LEU A 18 -4.81 -1.00 -14.52
N SER A 19 -5.28 0.24 -14.75
CA SER A 19 -4.41 1.38 -15.02
C SER A 19 -3.47 1.71 -13.87
N ASP A 20 -3.83 1.46 -12.60
CA ASP A 20 -2.95 1.68 -11.46
C ASP A 20 -1.77 0.69 -11.47
N TRP A 21 -2.02 -0.53 -11.95
CA TRP A 21 -1.00 -1.57 -12.09
C TRP A 21 -0.06 -1.32 -13.26
N THR A 22 -0.61 -0.89 -14.40
CA THR A 22 0.16 -0.71 -15.63
C THR A 22 0.83 0.67 -15.75
N ASP A 23 0.52 1.59 -14.84
CA ASP A 23 1.11 2.92 -14.83
C ASP A 23 2.63 2.86 -14.61
N ASN A 24 3.33 3.86 -15.15
CA ASN A 24 4.78 4.01 -15.02
C ASN A 24 5.55 2.72 -15.40
N SER A 25 5.19 2.10 -16.52
CA SER A 25 5.81 0.86 -17.02
C SER A 25 5.74 -0.29 -16.01
N ASP A 26 4.53 -0.56 -15.51
CA ASP A 26 4.25 -1.66 -14.57
C ASP A 26 4.99 -1.53 -13.22
N ALA A 27 5.38 -0.32 -12.80
CA ALA A 27 6.21 -0.11 -11.62
C ALA A 27 5.58 -0.69 -10.34
N LEU A 28 4.26 -0.58 -10.19
CA LEU A 28 3.54 -1.15 -9.05
C LEU A 28 3.56 -2.69 -9.09
N VAL A 29 3.33 -3.29 -10.26
CA VAL A 29 3.38 -4.75 -10.44
C VAL A 29 4.76 -5.28 -10.09
N HIS A 30 5.82 -4.66 -10.62
CA HIS A 30 7.19 -5.03 -10.31
C HIS A 30 7.51 -4.94 -8.82
N SER A 31 7.09 -3.86 -8.17
CA SER A 31 7.26 -3.64 -6.74
C SER A 31 6.58 -4.75 -5.93
N TYR A 32 5.30 -5.01 -6.22
CA TYR A 32 4.49 -6.00 -5.51
C TYR A 32 5.02 -7.44 -5.70
N ILE A 33 5.32 -7.85 -6.94
CA ILE A 33 5.85 -9.19 -7.24
C ILE A 33 7.23 -9.42 -6.62
N THR A 34 8.09 -8.40 -6.64
CA THR A 34 9.41 -8.47 -5.99
C THR A 34 9.26 -8.67 -4.49
N ALA A 35 8.37 -7.91 -3.85
CA ALA A 35 8.08 -8.05 -2.43
C ALA A 35 7.46 -9.43 -2.11
N ALA A 36 6.57 -9.94 -2.97
CA ALA A 36 6.00 -11.27 -2.86
C ALA A 36 7.09 -12.36 -2.89
N GLY A 37 8.01 -12.29 -3.86
CA GLY A 37 9.15 -13.20 -3.95
C GLY A 37 10.00 -13.17 -2.68
N ASN A 38 10.37 -11.97 -2.22
CA ASN A 38 11.17 -11.80 -1.02
C ASN A 38 10.48 -12.39 0.22
N SER A 39 9.15 -12.25 0.33
CA SER A 39 8.39 -12.77 1.47
C SER A 39 8.45 -14.30 1.61
N VAL A 40 8.66 -15.01 0.49
CA VAL A 40 8.80 -16.47 0.45
C VAL A 40 10.27 -16.90 0.28
N GLY A 41 11.23 -15.99 0.52
CA GLY A 41 12.66 -16.27 0.46
C GLY A 41 13.19 -16.48 -0.96
N LYS A 42 12.58 -15.84 -1.96
CA LYS A 42 12.96 -15.93 -3.37
C LYS A 42 13.36 -14.56 -3.90
N THR A 43 14.56 -14.46 -4.46
CA THR A 43 14.96 -13.32 -5.29
C THR A 43 14.70 -13.68 -6.75
N LEU A 44 13.83 -12.92 -7.41
CA LEU A 44 13.49 -13.14 -8.81
C LEU A 44 14.57 -12.55 -9.71
N THR A 45 14.96 -13.30 -10.74
CA THR A 45 15.70 -12.76 -11.89
C THR A 45 14.80 -11.86 -12.73
N THR A 46 15.38 -11.03 -13.60
CA THR A 46 14.62 -10.17 -14.52
C THR A 46 13.63 -10.98 -15.36
N SER A 47 14.06 -12.09 -15.97
CA SER A 47 13.17 -12.92 -16.79
C SER A 47 12.02 -13.55 -15.98
N GLN A 48 12.25 -13.90 -14.71
CA GLN A 48 11.19 -14.40 -13.83
C GLN A 48 10.22 -13.30 -13.43
N LEU A 49 10.73 -12.08 -13.18
CA LEU A 49 9.89 -10.92 -12.91
C LEU A 49 9.00 -10.61 -14.11
N ASP A 50 9.55 -10.58 -15.34
CA ASP A 50 8.79 -10.33 -16.57
C ASP A 50 7.68 -11.37 -16.80
N ALA A 51 8.01 -12.65 -16.58
CA ALA A 51 7.04 -13.75 -16.69
C ALA A 51 5.92 -13.63 -15.64
N ALA A 52 6.28 -13.33 -14.39
CA ALA A 52 5.33 -13.13 -13.30
C ALA A 52 4.46 -11.88 -13.52
N THR A 53 5.02 -10.78 -14.04
CA THR A 53 4.28 -9.57 -14.44
C THR A 53 3.25 -9.90 -15.51
N THR A 54 3.66 -10.62 -16.56
CA THR A 54 2.75 -11.06 -17.63
C THR A 54 1.63 -11.92 -17.06
N TYR A 55 1.97 -12.90 -16.21
CA TYR A 55 1.00 -13.77 -15.56
C TYR A 55 0.00 -12.98 -14.70
N PHE A 56 0.51 -12.09 -13.84
CA PHE A 56 -0.29 -11.26 -12.94
C PHE A 56 -1.35 -10.44 -13.67
N LEU A 57 -0.99 -9.85 -14.81
CA LEU A 57 -1.87 -8.99 -15.59
C LEU A 57 -2.89 -9.75 -16.45
N THR A 58 -2.54 -10.96 -16.93
CA THR A 58 -3.29 -11.63 -18.00
C THR A 58 -3.97 -12.94 -17.59
N HIS A 59 -3.58 -13.58 -16.49
CA HIS A 59 -4.08 -14.89 -16.11
C HIS A 59 -5.06 -14.82 -14.93
N GLU A 60 -5.95 -15.81 -14.88
CA GLU A 60 -6.86 -16.03 -13.76
C GLU A 60 -6.11 -16.50 -12.51
N GLY A 61 -6.41 -15.91 -11.36
CA GLY A 61 -5.83 -16.34 -10.08
C GLY A 61 -6.48 -17.61 -9.54
N VAL A 62 -7.72 -17.88 -9.95
CA VAL A 62 -8.46 -19.12 -9.71
C VAL A 62 -8.99 -19.64 -11.05
N PRO A 63 -8.56 -20.82 -11.52
CA PRO A 63 -9.00 -21.35 -12.81
C PRO A 63 -10.52 -21.46 -12.94
N GLY A 64 -11.07 -20.92 -14.03
CA GLY A 64 -12.49 -20.91 -14.34
C GLY A 64 -13.30 -19.82 -13.62
N SER A 65 -12.65 -18.91 -12.90
CA SER A 65 -13.35 -17.84 -12.16
C SER A 65 -13.67 -16.60 -12.98
N GLY A 66 -12.98 -16.37 -14.11
CA GLY A 66 -13.02 -15.09 -14.82
C GLY A 66 -12.34 -13.94 -14.09
N ILE A 67 -11.66 -14.21 -12.96
CA ILE A 67 -11.00 -13.20 -12.12
C ILE A 67 -9.49 -13.34 -12.25
N ASN A 68 -8.86 -12.32 -12.82
CA ASN A 68 -7.41 -12.23 -12.98
C ASN A 68 -6.68 -12.06 -11.64
N VAL A 69 -5.42 -12.47 -11.58
CA VAL A 69 -4.57 -12.35 -10.39
C VAL A 69 -4.51 -10.91 -9.89
N TRP A 70 -4.38 -9.92 -10.79
CA TRP A 70 -4.39 -8.51 -10.40
C TRP A 70 -5.70 -8.07 -9.76
N GLN A 71 -6.84 -8.63 -10.18
CA GLN A 71 -8.15 -8.27 -9.62
C GLN A 71 -8.29 -8.75 -8.18
N LEU A 72 -7.76 -9.94 -7.87
CA LEU A 72 -7.69 -10.44 -6.49
C LEU A 72 -6.88 -9.47 -5.62
N ALA A 73 -5.74 -8.98 -6.11
CA ALA A 73 -4.91 -8.02 -5.39
C ALA A 73 -5.50 -6.59 -5.32
N SER A 74 -6.59 -6.28 -6.03
CA SER A 74 -7.10 -4.91 -6.21
C SER A 74 -8.32 -4.57 -5.38
N ASN A 75 -8.87 -5.54 -4.65
CA ASN A 75 -10.13 -5.37 -3.94
C ASN A 75 -9.96 -5.54 -2.42
N PRO A 76 -9.26 -4.62 -1.76
CA PRO A 76 -8.94 -4.74 -0.35
C PRO A 76 -10.19 -4.68 0.53
N SER A 77 -10.33 -5.65 1.45
CA SER A 77 -11.31 -5.58 2.54
C SER A 77 -10.73 -4.72 3.67
N ILE A 78 -11.14 -3.46 3.74
CA ILE A 78 -10.62 -2.51 4.74
C ILE A 78 -11.46 -2.59 6.01
N ALA A 79 -10.88 -3.14 7.08
CA ALA A 79 -11.52 -3.29 8.37
C ALA A 79 -11.36 -2.04 9.27
N THR A 80 -10.19 -1.40 9.27
CA THR A 80 -9.96 -0.21 10.11
C THR A 80 -8.99 0.78 9.47
N ILE A 81 -9.15 2.06 9.78
CA ILE A 81 -8.19 3.11 9.47
C ILE A 81 -7.99 3.94 10.74
N LYS A 82 -6.74 4.12 11.17
CA LYS A 82 -6.43 4.88 12.39
C LYS A 82 -5.21 5.76 12.16
N LEU A 83 -5.24 6.98 12.67
CA LEU A 83 -4.06 7.81 12.80
C LEU A 83 -3.43 7.55 14.18
N VAL A 84 -2.22 7.02 14.23
CA VAL A 84 -1.49 6.74 15.46
C VAL A 84 -0.12 7.40 15.38
N ASN A 85 0.18 8.33 16.29
CA ASN A 85 1.43 9.09 16.29
C ASN A 85 1.73 9.77 14.94
N GLY A 86 0.69 10.23 14.24
CA GLY A 86 0.81 10.83 12.90
C GLY A 86 0.86 9.83 11.75
N GLN A 87 0.84 8.51 12.00
CA GLN A 87 0.87 7.47 10.97
C GLN A 87 -0.52 6.92 10.65
N ILE A 88 -0.85 6.76 9.36
CA ILE A 88 -2.07 6.07 8.95
C ILE A 88 -1.83 4.55 9.00
N ILE A 89 -2.56 3.89 9.89
CA ILE A 89 -2.61 2.43 9.99
C ILE A 89 -3.88 1.95 9.31
N VAL A 90 -3.73 1.14 8.26
CA VAL A 90 -4.84 0.47 7.57
C VAL A 90 -4.86 -1.00 8.01
N GLY A 91 -5.88 -1.38 8.77
CA GLY A 91 -6.18 -2.79 9.01
C GLY A 91 -6.94 -3.35 7.82
N GLN A 92 -6.33 -4.30 7.12
CA GLN A 92 -6.93 -5.01 5.99
C GLN A 92 -7.13 -6.48 6.38
N ASP A 93 -8.17 -7.11 5.84
CA ASP A 93 -8.17 -8.57 5.74
C ASP A 93 -7.25 -8.95 4.58
N GLY A 94 -6.43 -10.01 4.73
CA GLY A 94 -5.51 -10.45 3.68
C GLY A 94 -6.19 -11.27 2.59
N LEU A 95 -5.42 -11.62 1.56
CA LEU A 95 -5.91 -12.41 0.42
C LEU A 95 -6.42 -13.78 0.86
N LEU A 96 -7.53 -14.21 0.25
CA LEU A 96 -8.04 -15.57 0.39
C LEU A 96 -7.02 -16.57 -0.20
N ASN A 97 -6.66 -17.61 0.57
CA ASN A 97 -5.70 -18.65 0.18
C ASN A 97 -4.35 -18.08 -0.33
N PRO A 98 -3.61 -17.32 0.50
CA PRO A 98 -2.41 -16.60 0.06
C PRO A 98 -1.32 -17.55 -0.47
N GLY A 99 -1.26 -18.79 0.01
CA GLY A 99 -0.33 -19.80 -0.50
C GLY A 99 -0.58 -20.18 -1.97
N ASN A 100 -1.84 -20.40 -2.37
CA ASN A 100 -2.18 -20.70 -3.76
C ASN A 100 -1.97 -19.49 -4.65
N TYR A 101 -2.38 -18.31 -4.18
CA TYR A 101 -2.15 -17.04 -4.87
C TYR A 101 -0.67 -16.82 -5.16
N LEU A 102 0.19 -16.92 -4.14
CA LEU A 102 1.64 -16.76 -4.28
C LEU A 102 2.27 -17.86 -5.13
N THR A 103 1.75 -19.08 -5.05
CA THR A 103 2.24 -20.20 -5.87
C THR A 103 2.00 -19.96 -7.35
N HIS A 104 0.81 -19.49 -7.70
CA HIS A 104 0.47 -19.12 -9.07
C HIS A 104 1.28 -17.91 -9.54
N LEU A 105 1.37 -16.87 -8.72
CA LEU A 105 2.08 -15.64 -9.04
C LEU A 105 3.57 -15.87 -9.32
N LEU A 106 4.22 -16.68 -8.48
CA LEU A 106 5.67 -16.87 -8.50
C LEU A 106 6.11 -18.12 -9.28
N GLY A 107 5.16 -18.99 -9.67
CA GLY A 107 5.44 -20.28 -10.33
C GLY A 107 6.20 -21.28 -9.43
N VAL A 108 6.15 -21.10 -8.11
CA VAL A 108 6.84 -21.94 -7.11
C VAL A 108 5.95 -22.14 -5.89
N THR A 109 5.96 -23.31 -5.27
CA THR A 109 5.14 -23.57 -4.07
C THR A 109 5.47 -22.60 -2.93
N ALA A 110 4.47 -21.83 -2.51
CA ALA A 110 4.58 -20.94 -1.38
C ALA A 110 4.54 -21.73 -0.05
N PRO A 111 5.23 -21.26 1.01
CA PRO A 111 5.13 -21.85 2.34
C PRO A 111 3.69 -21.90 2.87
N THR A 112 3.38 -22.89 3.71
CA THR A 112 2.03 -23.09 4.30
C THR A 112 1.58 -21.92 5.16
N ASN A 113 2.52 -21.15 5.72
CA ASN A 113 2.26 -19.96 6.55
C ASN A 113 2.45 -18.65 5.78
N ALA A 114 2.53 -18.68 4.45
CA ALA A 114 2.70 -17.48 3.65
C ALA A 114 1.51 -16.51 3.84
N GLN A 115 1.81 -15.23 3.79
CA GLN A 115 0.85 -14.15 3.98
C GLN A 115 0.95 -13.19 2.80
N ALA A 116 -0.17 -12.65 2.38
CA ALA A 116 -0.23 -11.62 1.35
C ALA A 116 -1.47 -10.77 1.58
N SER A 117 -1.31 -9.45 1.55
CA SER A 117 -2.43 -8.51 1.53
C SER A 117 -2.81 -8.17 0.09
N GLU A 118 -4.04 -7.75 -0.12
CA GLU A 118 -4.40 -6.90 -1.24
C GLU A 118 -3.61 -5.58 -1.20
N VAL A 119 -3.66 -4.84 -2.30
CA VAL A 119 -3.10 -3.50 -2.40
C VAL A 119 -4.20 -2.47 -2.18
N VAL A 120 -3.89 -1.48 -1.35
CA VAL A 120 -4.75 -0.32 -1.10
C VAL A 120 -4.11 0.91 -1.69
N LYS A 121 -4.88 1.69 -2.45
CA LYS A 121 -4.50 3.06 -2.81
C LYS A 121 -4.95 4.01 -1.70
N VAL A 122 -4.00 4.62 -1.00
CA VAL A 122 -4.24 5.62 0.04
C VAL A 122 -3.92 7.00 -0.52
N THR A 123 -4.89 7.90 -0.54
CA THR A 123 -4.67 9.30 -0.89
C THR A 123 -4.75 10.17 0.36
N TYR A 124 -3.70 10.95 0.58
CA TYR A 124 -3.57 11.88 1.69
C TYR A 124 -3.14 13.26 1.18
N ASN A 125 -3.93 14.31 1.47
CA ASN A 125 -3.67 15.67 1.00
C ASN A 125 -3.36 15.77 -0.51
N GLY A 126 -4.05 14.98 -1.33
CA GLY A 126 -3.87 14.93 -2.78
C GLY A 126 -2.73 14.03 -3.28
N ASN A 127 -1.93 13.43 -2.39
CA ASN A 127 -0.87 12.49 -2.76
C ASN A 127 -1.34 11.05 -2.59
N SER A 128 -1.28 10.26 -3.65
CA SER A 128 -1.63 8.84 -3.62
C SER A 128 -0.41 7.95 -3.41
N GLN A 129 -0.59 6.88 -2.63
CA GLN A 129 0.41 5.83 -2.42
C GLN A 129 -0.28 4.46 -2.41
N TYR A 130 0.45 3.45 -2.86
CA TYR A 130 0.00 2.06 -2.82
C TYR A 130 0.59 1.37 -1.60
N GLN A 131 -0.25 0.66 -0.86
CA GLN A 131 0.11 0.03 0.40
C GLN A 131 -0.28 -1.43 0.39
N TYR A 132 0.69 -2.28 0.74
CA TYR A 132 0.55 -3.72 0.80
C TYR A 132 1.63 -4.31 1.71
N SER A 133 1.45 -5.55 2.15
CA SER A 133 2.49 -6.28 2.89
C SER A 133 2.26 -7.78 2.84
N PHE A 134 3.35 -8.52 3.01
CA PHE A 134 3.40 -9.98 3.08
C PHE A 134 3.73 -10.47 4.51
N SER A 135 3.61 -9.57 5.49
CA SER A 135 3.78 -9.85 6.91
C SER A 135 2.75 -9.05 7.70
N ALA A 136 1.91 -9.76 8.43
CA ALA A 136 0.77 -9.21 9.15
C ALA A 136 0.98 -9.36 10.67
N THR A 137 0.63 -8.33 11.44
CA THR A 137 0.64 -8.44 12.91
C THR A 137 -0.61 -9.20 13.36
N PRO A 138 -0.51 -10.34 14.07
CA PRO A 138 -1.69 -11.08 14.54
C PRO A 138 -2.62 -10.19 15.36
N THR A 139 -3.89 -10.14 14.97
CA THR A 139 -4.92 -9.33 15.66
C THR A 139 -5.77 -10.15 16.62
N GLY A 140 -5.66 -11.48 16.56
CA GLY A 140 -6.54 -12.42 17.28
C GLY A 140 -7.90 -12.62 16.61
N TYR A 141 -8.17 -11.97 15.47
CA TYR A 141 -9.36 -12.19 14.65
C TYR A 141 -9.01 -13.12 13.49
N ALA A 142 -9.93 -14.04 13.18
CA ALA A 142 -9.90 -14.89 11.99
C ALA A 142 -11.34 -14.96 11.45
N THR A 143 -11.48 -14.87 10.14
CA THR A 143 -12.70 -15.26 9.44
C THR A 143 -12.90 -16.78 9.53
N ALA A 144 -14.14 -17.25 9.37
CA ALA A 144 -14.47 -18.67 9.48
C ALA A 144 -13.80 -19.55 8.39
N ASP A 145 -13.34 -18.95 7.30
CA ASP A 145 -12.67 -19.63 6.19
C ASP A 145 -11.13 -19.62 6.30
N GLY A 146 -10.57 -19.04 7.37
CA GLY A 146 -9.12 -19.03 7.60
C GLY A 146 -8.35 -17.97 6.82
N SER A 147 -9.03 -16.98 6.21
CA SER A 147 -8.35 -15.78 5.71
C SER A 147 -7.75 -14.99 6.89
N TYR A 148 -6.42 -14.84 6.91
CA TYR A 148 -5.70 -14.16 7.99
C TYR A 148 -5.76 -12.64 7.81
N ASN A 149 -6.15 -11.96 8.87
CA ASN A 149 -6.45 -10.54 8.96
C ASN A 149 -5.57 -9.89 10.02
N GLY A 150 -4.26 -10.00 9.80
CA GLY A 150 -3.28 -9.28 10.58
C GLY A 150 -3.24 -7.80 10.20
N ARG A 151 -2.85 -6.93 11.12
CA ARG A 151 -2.70 -5.49 10.81
C ARG A 151 -1.45 -5.28 9.99
N TYR A 152 -1.63 -4.70 8.81
CA TYR A 152 -0.54 -4.24 7.96
C TYR A 152 -0.19 -2.80 8.33
N GLN A 153 0.98 -2.62 8.94
CA GLN A 153 1.47 -1.29 9.33
C GLN A 153 2.26 -0.68 8.18
N VAL A 154 1.89 0.53 7.80
CA VAL A 154 2.56 1.31 6.76
C VAL A 154 3.40 2.38 7.44
N PRO A 155 4.73 2.39 7.28
CA PRO A 155 5.56 3.50 7.70
C PRO A 155 5.26 4.73 6.84
N GLU A 156 5.16 5.90 7.48
CA GLU A 156 5.17 7.18 6.76
C GLU A 156 6.40 7.26 5.83
N PRO A 157 6.25 7.75 4.59
CA PRO A 157 7.38 8.34 3.90
C PRO A 157 7.86 9.50 4.77
N THR A 158 9.12 9.47 5.20
CA THR A 158 9.79 10.54 5.96
C THR A 158 9.65 11.94 5.33
N THR A 159 9.24 12.03 4.06
CA THR A 159 8.87 13.25 3.35
C THR A 159 7.58 13.93 3.86
N LEU A 160 6.63 13.23 4.49
CA LEU A 160 5.40 13.86 5.03
C LEU A 160 5.68 14.74 6.26
N LEU A 161 6.57 14.32 7.15
CA LEU A 161 7.00 15.12 8.31
C LEU A 161 7.82 16.35 7.89
N MET A 162 8.60 16.24 6.82
CA MET A 162 9.42 17.35 6.33
C MET A 162 8.63 18.39 5.54
N LEU A 163 7.55 18.01 4.84
CA LEU A 163 6.68 18.98 4.18
C LEU A 163 5.84 19.79 5.19
N GLY A 164 5.40 19.16 6.30
CA GLY A 164 4.68 19.85 7.38
C GLY A 164 5.54 20.80 8.23
N LEU A 165 6.83 20.46 8.43
CA LEU A 165 7.78 21.31 9.17
C LEU A 165 8.44 22.39 8.28
N GLY A 166 8.50 22.18 6.96
CA GLY A 166 9.14 23.11 6.02
C GLY A 166 8.43 24.46 5.84
N PHE A 167 7.14 24.57 6.16
CA PHE A 167 6.38 25.81 5.95
C PHE A 167 6.14 26.65 7.22
N ILE A 168 6.32 26.10 8.42
CA ILE A 168 6.19 26.89 9.66
C ILE A 168 7.44 27.75 9.90
N GLY A 169 8.61 27.31 9.42
CA GLY A 169 9.87 28.05 9.55
C GLY A 169 10.03 29.27 8.61
N LEU A 170 9.41 29.27 7.42
CA LEU A 170 9.56 30.39 6.47
C LEU A 170 8.53 31.51 6.64
N ALA A 171 7.35 31.23 7.21
CA ALA A 171 6.32 32.26 7.39
C ALA A 171 6.62 33.22 8.55
N TYR A 172 7.39 32.79 9.55
CA TYR A 172 7.74 33.63 10.71
C TYR A 172 8.93 34.60 10.46
N TRP A 173 9.77 34.35 9.44
CA TRP A 173 10.90 35.24 9.13
C TRP A 173 10.46 36.51 8.40
N HIS A 174 9.48 36.43 7.50
CA HIS A 174 9.15 37.57 6.63
C HIS A 174 8.29 38.67 7.27
N ARG A 175 7.76 38.46 8.48
CA ARG A 175 6.95 39.47 9.19
C ARG A 175 7.71 40.31 10.23
N HIS A 176 8.90 39.90 10.66
CA HIS A 176 9.70 40.69 11.61
C HIS A 176 10.70 41.65 10.93
N ASN A 177 11.13 41.38 9.69
CA ASN A 177 12.12 42.23 9.00
C ASN A 177 11.54 43.43 8.22
N LYS A 178 10.22 43.65 8.24
CA LYS A 178 9.58 44.80 7.54
C LYS A 178 9.09 45.91 8.46
N ARG A 179 9.35 45.83 9.78
CA ARG A 179 8.97 46.90 10.72
C ARG A 179 10.09 47.86 11.09
N GLU A 180 11.33 47.62 10.66
CA GLU A 180 12.47 48.49 11.01
C GLU A 180 12.96 49.39 9.87
N LEU A 181 12.37 49.32 8.67
CA LEU A 181 12.74 50.18 7.53
C LEU A 181 11.78 51.34 7.26
N ALA A 182 10.94 51.70 8.25
CA ALA A 182 10.03 52.85 8.16
C ALA A 182 10.28 53.92 9.25
N LEU A 183 11.43 53.90 9.94
CA LEU A 183 11.77 54.87 10.99
C LEU A 183 13.21 55.43 10.88
N MET A 184 13.79 55.44 9.68
CA MET A 184 15.00 56.22 9.39
C MET A 184 14.76 57.06 8.14
N ALA A 185 13.91 58.07 8.32
CA ALA A 185 14.04 59.36 7.66
C ALA A 185 14.81 60.29 8.59
#